data_AF-A0A017T8Q7-F1
#
_entry.id   AF-A0A017T8Q7-F1
#
_cell.length_a   1.000
_cell.length_b   1.000
_cell.length_c   1.000
_cell.angle_alpha   90.00
_cell.angle_beta   90.00
_cell.angle_gamma   90.00
#
_symmetry.space_group_name_H-M   'P 1'
#
loop_
_entity.id
_entity.type
_entity.pdbx_description
1 polymer ?
#
loop_
_entity_poly.entity_id
_entity_poly.type
_entity_poly.pdbx_seq_one_letter_code
_entity_poly.pdbx_strand_id
1 'polypeptide(L)'
;MQATQAALAALAALATQEAARLRGGRMDGALGLRTMGRAMPPGLSGPSLFGRLTLTACLLWGCAGCAPAPPYGPYGGDGFRQRLTRGCGDLATCDPLVQVAEARRARCAADDGDARQCRDAEADLALALTMRDRALDAARHAEAQRRDQARADAAAREEREARAERQAEHQRERDREDEARAAQERAAWLVLDLRGCAERGAAEACAQIERFITTHPQSPDVEEAARSLQAGRERIARAARNTGAPSPAAPEPTGSPRQPLPGSPQRPAPPPSGTVCCCDGTVSPTCTTVKRGCCSHHGGVCACE
;
A
#
# COMPACT_ATOMS: atom_id res chain seq x y z
N MET A 1 36.24 7.17 39.02
CA MET A 1 34.85 7.66 39.16
C MET A 1 34.52 8.91 38.35
N GLN A 2 35.45 9.85 38.14
CA GLN A 2 35.16 11.06 37.33
C GLN A 2 34.96 10.77 35.83
N ALA A 3 35.68 9.79 35.25
CA ALA A 3 35.55 9.45 33.83
C ALA A 3 34.16 8.87 33.46
N THR A 4 33.53 8.11 34.37
CA THR A 4 32.20 7.52 34.15
C THR A 4 31.08 8.56 34.23
N GLN A 5 31.23 9.61 35.04
CA GLN A 5 30.27 10.72 35.07
C GLN A 5 30.33 11.57 33.80
N ALA A 6 31.53 11.81 33.25
CA ALA A 6 31.69 12.53 32.00
C ALA A 6 31.04 11.80 30.81
N ALA A 7 31.16 10.47 30.75
CA ALA A 7 30.54 9.65 29.71
C ALA A 7 29.00 9.66 29.79
N LEU A 8 28.43 9.58 30.99
CA LEU A 8 26.98 9.65 31.19
C LEU A 8 26.41 11.04 30.83
N ALA A 9 27.14 12.12 31.14
CA ALA A 9 26.74 13.47 30.77
C ALA A 9 26.76 13.68 29.24
N ALA A 10 27.75 13.12 28.54
CA ALA A 10 27.84 13.20 27.08
C ALA A 10 26.69 12.43 26.39
N LEU A 11 26.33 11.24 26.90
CA LEU A 11 25.20 10.46 26.38
C LEU A 11 23.85 11.16 26.61
N ALA A 12 23.66 11.81 27.76
CA ALA A 12 22.46 12.60 28.04
C ALA A 12 22.32 13.82 27.10
N ALA A 13 23.43 14.48 26.75
CA ALA A 13 23.45 15.61 25.82
C ALA A 13 23.16 15.18 24.37
N LEU A 14 23.63 14.01 23.95
CA LEU A 14 23.31 13.44 22.63
C LEU A 14 21.80 13.09 22.51
N ALA A 15 21.22 12.50 23.55
CA ALA A 15 19.80 12.14 23.57
C ALA A 15 18.87 13.36 23.49
N THR A 16 19.22 14.47 24.14
CA THR A 16 18.42 15.71 24.05
C THR A 16 18.56 16.39 22.69
N GLN A 17 19.71 16.28 22.03
CA GLN A 17 19.92 16.84 20.69
C GLN A 17 19.12 16.08 19.61
N GLU A 18 19.00 14.76 19.71
CA GLU A 18 18.12 13.96 18.83
C GLU A 18 16.64 14.25 19.06
N ALA A 19 16.21 14.39 20.32
CA ALA A 19 14.82 14.74 20.63
C ALA A 19 14.43 16.14 20.09
N ALA A 20 15.38 17.09 20.07
CA ALA A 20 15.19 18.41 19.47
C ALA A 20 15.10 18.34 17.94
N ARG A 21 15.93 17.52 17.27
CA ARG A 21 15.84 17.29 15.81
C ARG A 21 14.50 16.68 15.39
N LEU A 22 13.98 15.72 16.16
CA LEU A 22 12.69 15.09 15.88
C LEU A 22 11.50 16.05 16.08
N ARG A 23 11.62 17.07 16.95
CA ARG A 23 10.61 18.13 17.09
C ARG A 23 10.72 19.24 16.05
N GLY A 24 11.92 19.52 15.53
CA GLY A 24 12.16 20.58 14.55
C GLY A 24 11.95 20.20 13.09
N GLY A 25 11.89 18.90 12.76
CA GLY A 25 11.83 18.41 11.36
C GLY A 25 10.46 18.42 10.69
N ARG A 26 9.46 19.12 11.25
CA ARG A 26 8.12 19.24 10.65
C ARG A 26 7.84 20.73 10.49
N MET A 27 7.65 21.17 9.24
CA MET A 27 7.46 22.55 8.74
C MET A 27 8.72 23.08 8.02
N ASP A 28 8.87 22.73 6.74
CA ASP A 28 9.25 23.63 5.63
C ASP A 28 9.67 22.78 4.42
N GLY A 29 8.65 22.22 3.77
CA GLY A 29 8.77 21.46 2.53
C GLY A 29 7.56 21.71 1.65
N ALA A 30 7.17 22.98 1.49
CA ALA A 30 6.08 23.41 0.63
C ALA A 30 6.63 24.39 -0.43
N LEU A 31 7.40 23.87 -1.39
CA LEU A 31 7.67 24.57 -2.63
C LEU A 31 7.64 23.58 -3.80
N GLY A 32 6.68 23.77 -4.71
CA GLY A 32 6.93 23.50 -6.13
C GLY A 32 6.16 22.38 -6.83
N LEU A 33 4.87 22.17 -6.57
CA LEU A 33 3.99 21.45 -7.51
C LEU A 33 3.03 22.42 -8.18
N ARG A 34 3.43 22.89 -9.37
CA ARG A 34 2.54 23.56 -10.34
C ARG A 34 1.56 22.51 -10.89
N THR A 35 0.38 22.42 -10.30
CA THR A 35 -0.77 21.74 -10.90
C THR A 35 -1.57 22.76 -11.72
N MET A 36 -1.64 22.55 -13.04
CA MET A 36 -2.64 23.22 -13.87
C MET A 36 -4.04 22.64 -13.58
N GLY A 37 -4.92 23.52 -13.10
CA GLY A 37 -6.29 23.69 -13.57
C GLY A 37 -7.21 22.46 -13.63
N ARG A 38 -8.01 22.26 -12.58
CA ARG A 38 -9.47 22.10 -12.75
C ARG A 38 -10.18 22.50 -11.47
N ALA A 39 -10.94 23.59 -11.55
CA ALA A 39 -11.73 24.13 -10.47
C ALA A 39 -12.86 23.15 -10.09
N MET A 40 -12.85 22.67 -8.84
CA MET A 40 -14.04 22.18 -8.16
C MET A 40 -14.35 23.13 -6.99
N PRO A 41 -15.63 23.40 -6.72
CA PRO A 41 -16.03 24.32 -5.66
C PRO A 41 -15.71 23.76 -4.26
N PRO A 42 -15.37 24.62 -3.29
CA PRO A 42 -15.10 24.20 -1.92
C PRO A 42 -16.41 23.79 -1.23
N GLY A 43 -16.54 22.48 -1.00
CA GLY A 43 -17.48 21.91 -0.04
C GLY A 43 -17.02 22.24 1.38
N LEU A 44 -17.77 23.09 2.05
CA LEU A 44 -17.64 23.41 3.48
C LEU A 44 -17.80 22.12 4.30
N SER A 45 -16.71 21.66 4.91
CA SER A 45 -16.73 20.62 5.95
C SER A 45 -15.91 21.13 7.12
N GLY A 46 -16.55 21.97 7.94
CA GLY A 46 -16.00 22.42 9.20
C GLY A 46 -15.97 21.27 10.22
N PRO A 47 -14.99 21.26 11.14
CA PRO A 47 -15.06 20.39 12.30
C PRO A 47 -16.21 20.84 13.20
N SER A 48 -17.16 19.95 13.40
CA SER A 48 -18.30 20.08 14.31
C SER A 48 -17.81 20.34 15.74
N LEU A 49 -17.81 21.61 16.14
CA LEU A 49 -17.79 22.08 17.52
C LEU A 49 -19.15 21.81 18.18
N PHE A 50 -19.53 20.55 18.32
CA PHE A 50 -20.71 20.13 19.10
C PHE A 50 -20.34 18.88 19.89
N GLY A 51 -19.73 19.08 21.06
CA GLY A 51 -19.33 17.96 21.93
C GLY A 51 -18.85 18.36 23.32
N ARG A 52 -19.24 19.54 23.81
CA ARG A 52 -18.92 20.02 25.16
C ARG A 52 -20.11 20.79 25.72
N LEU A 53 -21.22 20.12 26.01
CA LEU A 53 -22.33 20.71 26.79
C LEU A 53 -23.35 19.63 27.21
N THR A 54 -22.92 18.59 27.93
CA THR A 54 -23.84 17.67 28.64
C THR A 54 -23.11 16.95 29.78
N LEU A 55 -22.61 17.72 30.75
CA LEU A 55 -21.99 17.16 31.97
C LEU A 55 -22.48 17.90 33.21
N THR A 56 -23.78 18.16 33.31
CA THR A 56 -24.37 18.84 34.49
C THR A 56 -25.90 18.62 34.62
N ALA A 57 -26.43 17.42 34.38
CA ALA A 57 -27.88 17.19 34.52
C ALA A 57 -28.33 15.77 34.91
N CYS A 58 -27.52 14.99 35.65
CA CYS A 58 -27.93 13.68 36.18
C CYS A 58 -27.59 13.50 37.68
N LEU A 59 -27.78 14.55 38.50
CA LEU A 59 -27.57 14.47 39.95
C LEU A 59 -28.86 14.66 40.78
N LEU A 60 -30.05 14.75 40.16
CA LEU A 60 -31.26 15.17 40.88
C LEU A 60 -32.49 14.27 40.73
N TRP A 61 -32.38 13.08 40.13
CA TRP A 61 -33.49 12.12 40.09
C TRP A 61 -33.05 10.77 40.64
N GLY A 62 -33.60 10.39 41.80
CA GLY A 62 -33.57 8.99 42.24
C GLY A 62 -33.39 8.71 43.73
N CYS A 63 -33.67 9.61 44.66
CA CYS A 63 -33.92 9.23 46.06
C CYS A 63 -35.38 8.75 46.24
N ALA A 64 -35.82 7.78 45.43
CA ALA A 64 -37.04 7.02 45.69
C ALA A 64 -36.64 5.79 46.51
N GLY A 65 -37.19 5.68 47.72
CA GLY A 65 -36.72 4.78 48.76
C GLY A 65 -36.53 3.33 48.32
N CYS A 66 -35.33 2.81 48.58
CA CYS A 66 -35.11 1.38 48.68
C CYS A 66 -35.90 0.86 49.88
N ALA A 67 -37.14 0.42 49.65
CA ALA A 67 -37.80 -0.48 50.58
C ALA A 67 -36.92 -1.75 50.67
N PRO A 68 -36.46 -2.17 51.86
CA PRO A 68 -35.76 -3.43 52.01
C PRO A 68 -36.73 -4.54 51.60
N ALA A 69 -36.44 -5.20 50.47
CA ALA A 69 -37.16 -6.40 50.09
C ALA A 69 -37.02 -7.42 51.25
N PRO A 70 -38.11 -8.08 51.67
CA PRO A 70 -38.09 -8.97 52.82
C PRO A 70 -37.06 -10.10 52.59
N PRO A 71 -36.09 -10.31 53.50
CA PRO A 71 -34.97 -11.22 53.27
C PRO A 71 -35.31 -12.71 53.39
N TYR A 72 -36.57 -13.11 53.44
CA TYR A 72 -36.95 -14.48 53.79
C TYR A 72 -37.99 -15.06 52.84
N GLY A 73 -37.52 -15.47 51.66
CA GLY A 73 -38.09 -16.65 51.02
C GLY A 73 -37.54 -17.90 51.72
N PRO A 74 -38.34 -18.91 52.08
CA PRO A 74 -37.90 -20.09 52.85
C PRO A 74 -36.90 -21.02 52.12
N TYR A 75 -36.44 -20.63 50.93
CA TYR A 75 -35.37 -21.27 50.16
C TYR A 75 -34.29 -20.26 49.70
N GLY A 76 -34.24 -19.09 50.32
CA GLY A 76 -33.42 -17.94 49.92
C GLY A 76 -31.96 -18.09 50.32
N GLY A 77 -31.17 -18.77 49.48
CA GLY A 77 -29.72 -18.57 49.50
C GLY A 77 -29.41 -17.09 49.34
N ASP A 78 -28.41 -16.59 50.05
CA ASP A 78 -28.01 -15.17 50.10
C ASP A 78 -27.45 -14.58 48.79
N GLY A 79 -27.76 -15.21 47.66
CA GLY A 79 -27.33 -14.82 46.33
C GLY A 79 -25.84 -15.02 46.06
N PHE A 80 -25.08 -15.68 46.95
CA PHE A 80 -23.63 -15.84 46.75
C PHE A 80 -23.28 -16.54 45.45
N ARG A 81 -23.93 -17.67 45.11
CA ARG A 81 -23.71 -18.34 43.82
C ARG A 81 -23.96 -17.44 42.62
N GLN A 82 -24.97 -16.58 42.70
CA GLN A 82 -25.28 -15.61 41.64
C GLN A 82 -24.23 -14.51 41.56
N ARG A 83 -23.75 -14.00 42.70
CA ARG A 83 -22.61 -13.06 42.75
C ARG A 83 -21.33 -13.70 42.24
N LEU A 84 -21.10 -14.97 42.54
CA LEU A 84 -19.93 -15.71 42.08
C LEU A 84 -19.97 -15.88 40.56
N THR A 85 -21.07 -16.39 40.01
CA THR A 85 -21.23 -16.57 38.56
C THR A 85 -21.20 -15.27 37.76
N ARG A 86 -21.72 -14.16 38.31
CA ARG A 86 -21.70 -12.85 37.62
C ARG A 86 -20.43 -12.03 37.89
N GLY A 87 -19.84 -12.19 39.05
CA GLY A 87 -18.78 -11.32 39.57
C GLY A 87 -17.38 -11.87 39.38
N CYS A 88 -17.19 -13.19 39.30
CA CYS A 88 -15.88 -13.80 39.08
C CYS A 88 -15.61 -13.91 37.57
N GLY A 89 -15.19 -12.78 36.97
CA GLY A 89 -14.83 -12.68 35.56
C GLY A 89 -13.31 -12.64 35.30
N ASP A 90 -12.55 -12.21 36.30
CA ASP A 90 -11.09 -12.12 36.29
C ASP A 90 -10.52 -12.45 37.68
N LEU A 91 -9.20 -12.62 37.79
CA LEU A 91 -8.57 -13.00 39.06
C LEU A 91 -8.84 -11.99 40.19
N ALA A 92 -8.79 -10.69 39.87
CA ALA A 92 -8.98 -9.63 40.86
C ALA A 92 -10.38 -9.63 41.46
N THR A 93 -11.38 -9.99 40.65
CA THR A 93 -12.78 -10.10 41.08
C THR A 93 -13.13 -11.46 41.70
N CYS A 94 -12.44 -12.53 41.30
CA CYS A 94 -12.62 -13.88 41.85
C CYS A 94 -12.02 -14.06 43.25
N ASP A 95 -10.84 -13.51 43.52
CA ASP A 95 -10.12 -13.72 44.79
C ASP A 95 -10.94 -13.31 46.04
N PRO A 96 -11.61 -12.14 46.08
CA PRO A 96 -12.46 -11.77 47.22
C PRO A 96 -13.64 -12.73 47.41
N LEU A 97 -14.19 -13.27 46.32
CA LEU A 97 -15.32 -14.19 46.36
C LEU A 97 -14.89 -15.58 46.88
N VAL A 98 -13.68 -16.03 46.55
CA VAL A 98 -13.08 -17.23 47.15
C VAL A 98 -12.88 -17.03 48.65
N GLN A 99 -12.35 -15.90 49.10
CA GLN A 99 -12.19 -15.60 50.53
C GLN A 99 -13.54 -15.61 51.28
N VAL A 100 -14.60 -15.08 50.66
CA VAL A 100 -15.96 -15.14 51.23
C VAL A 100 -16.46 -16.58 51.34
N ALA A 101 -16.19 -17.44 50.35
CA ALA A 101 -16.55 -18.86 50.39
C ALA A 101 -15.75 -19.63 51.46
N GLU A 102 -14.45 -19.36 51.59
CA GLU A 102 -13.59 -19.95 52.63
C GLU A 102 -14.08 -19.56 54.03
N ALA A 103 -14.41 -18.28 54.24
CA ALA A 103 -14.95 -17.80 55.51
C ALA A 103 -16.30 -18.44 55.87
N ARG A 104 -17.15 -18.75 54.88
CA ARG A 104 -18.41 -19.50 55.10
C ARG A 104 -18.13 -20.93 55.56
N ARG A 105 -17.24 -21.64 54.87
CA ARG A 105 -16.84 -23.00 55.23
C ARG A 105 -16.22 -23.03 56.63
N ALA A 106 -15.40 -22.04 56.98
CA ALA A 106 -14.77 -21.95 58.31
C ALA A 106 -15.81 -21.76 59.43
N ARG A 107 -16.82 -20.90 59.25
CA ARG A 107 -17.92 -20.72 60.23
C ARG A 107 -18.70 -22.01 60.46
N CYS A 108 -19.02 -22.73 59.38
CA CYS A 108 -19.68 -24.03 59.45
C CYS A 108 -18.92 -25.06 60.31
N ALA A 109 -17.58 -25.03 60.29
CA ALA A 109 -16.75 -25.93 61.09
C ALA A 109 -16.67 -25.53 62.58
N ALA A 110 -16.96 -24.27 62.92
CA ALA A 110 -16.83 -23.74 64.28
C ALA A 110 -18.14 -23.83 65.09
N ASP A 111 -19.30 -23.69 64.44
CA ASP A 111 -20.59 -23.50 65.12
C ASP A 111 -21.45 -24.79 65.26
N ASP A 112 -20.89 -25.99 65.02
CA ASP A 112 -21.63 -27.25 64.90
C ASP A 112 -22.90 -27.11 64.02
N GLY A 113 -22.78 -26.35 62.93
CA GLY A 113 -23.90 -25.95 62.09
C GLY A 113 -24.64 -27.13 61.46
N ASP A 114 -25.87 -26.88 60.99
CA ASP A 114 -26.67 -27.87 60.25
C ASP A 114 -25.83 -28.47 59.11
N ALA A 115 -25.71 -29.81 59.11
CA ALA A 115 -24.93 -30.56 58.12
C ALA A 115 -25.29 -30.22 56.67
N ARG A 116 -26.53 -29.77 56.41
CA ARG A 116 -26.92 -29.26 55.09
C ARG A 116 -26.21 -27.96 54.73
N GLN A 117 -26.16 -26.99 55.64
CA GLN A 117 -25.50 -25.70 55.41
C GLN A 117 -24.00 -25.85 55.19
N CYS A 118 -23.36 -26.76 55.95
CA CYS A 118 -21.95 -27.08 55.77
C CYS A 118 -21.65 -27.63 54.36
N ARG A 119 -22.49 -28.54 53.86
CA ARG A 119 -22.36 -29.07 52.48
C ARG A 119 -22.56 -27.99 51.42
N ASP A 120 -23.51 -27.08 51.62
CA ASP A 120 -23.73 -25.97 50.69
C ASP A 120 -22.53 -25.00 50.66
N ALA A 121 -21.92 -24.70 51.81
CA ALA A 121 -20.72 -23.88 51.91
C ALA A 121 -19.48 -24.53 51.25
N GLU A 122 -19.32 -25.85 51.39
CA GLU A 122 -18.28 -26.59 50.68
C GLU A 122 -18.47 -26.57 49.15
N ALA A 123 -19.71 -26.76 48.70
CA ALA A 123 -20.04 -26.67 47.27
C ALA A 123 -19.80 -25.26 46.71
N ASP A 124 -20.09 -24.22 47.49
CA ASP A 124 -19.81 -22.82 47.13
C ASP A 124 -18.30 -22.54 47.00
N LEU A 125 -17.48 -23.07 47.93
CA LEU A 125 -16.02 -22.96 47.83
C LEU A 125 -15.47 -23.71 46.61
N ALA A 126 -15.93 -24.94 46.38
CA ALA A 126 -15.49 -25.72 45.22
C ALA A 126 -15.83 -25.02 43.89
N LEU A 127 -17.02 -24.42 43.79
CA LEU A 127 -17.41 -23.61 42.64
C LEU A 127 -16.53 -22.36 42.50
N ALA A 128 -16.23 -21.67 43.60
CA ALA A 128 -15.41 -20.46 43.57
C ALA A 128 -13.98 -20.73 43.11
N LEU A 129 -13.36 -21.81 43.60
CA LEU A 129 -12.05 -22.26 43.15
C LEU A 129 -12.06 -22.62 41.66
N THR A 130 -13.07 -23.37 41.21
CA THR A 130 -13.22 -23.72 39.78
C THR A 130 -13.32 -22.47 38.90
N MET A 131 -14.07 -21.46 39.32
CA MET A 131 -14.20 -20.22 38.55
C MET A 131 -12.90 -19.40 38.55
N ARG A 132 -12.17 -19.36 39.68
CA ARG A 132 -10.85 -18.73 39.76
C ARG A 132 -9.83 -19.40 38.84
N ASP A 133 -9.82 -20.73 38.77
CA ASP A 133 -8.94 -21.48 37.86
C ASP A 133 -9.24 -21.16 36.40
N ARG A 134 -10.53 -21.11 36.03
CA ARG A 134 -10.94 -20.65 34.68
C ARG A 134 -10.49 -19.22 34.38
N ALA A 135 -10.57 -18.32 35.36
CA ALA A 135 -10.10 -16.95 35.20
C ALA A 135 -8.57 -16.88 35.02
N LEU A 136 -7.82 -17.73 35.74
CA LEU A 136 -6.37 -17.87 35.56
C LEU A 136 -6.02 -18.38 34.15
N ASP A 137 -6.70 -19.41 33.68
CA ASP A 137 -6.52 -19.95 32.33
C ASP A 137 -6.84 -18.91 31.26
N ALA A 138 -7.96 -18.21 31.40
CA ALA A 138 -8.33 -17.12 30.50
C ALA A 138 -7.25 -16.02 30.47
N ALA A 139 -6.69 -15.65 31.62
CA ALA A 139 -5.60 -14.67 31.70
C ALA A 139 -4.32 -15.16 30.98
N ARG A 140 -3.94 -16.43 31.17
CA ARG A 140 -2.80 -17.06 30.48
C ARG A 140 -3.01 -17.08 28.96
N HIS A 141 -4.20 -17.47 28.51
CA HIS A 141 -4.54 -17.46 27.08
C HIS A 141 -4.52 -16.05 26.48
N ALA A 142 -5.08 -15.06 27.19
CA ALA A 142 -5.05 -13.68 26.73
C ALA A 142 -3.61 -13.13 26.65
N GLU A 143 -2.73 -13.50 27.58
CA GLU A 143 -1.32 -13.13 27.52
C GLU A 143 -0.59 -13.80 26.34
N ALA A 144 -0.82 -15.09 26.12
CA ALA A 144 -0.26 -15.81 24.98
C ALA A 144 -0.70 -15.16 23.65
N GLN A 145 -1.98 -14.85 23.50
CA GLN A 145 -2.51 -14.14 22.34
C GLN A 145 -1.86 -12.77 22.13
N ARG A 146 -1.65 -11.98 23.20
CA ARG A 146 -0.95 -10.70 23.08
C ARG A 146 0.50 -10.87 22.62
N ARG A 147 1.20 -11.90 23.10
CA ARG A 147 2.58 -12.21 22.66
C ARG A 147 2.63 -12.63 21.20
N ASP A 148 1.68 -13.46 20.76
CA ASP A 148 1.59 -13.91 19.37
C ASP A 148 1.26 -12.75 18.43
N GLN A 149 0.32 -11.88 18.82
CA GLN A 149 0.02 -10.66 18.06
C GLN A 149 1.25 -9.75 17.96
N ALA A 150 1.98 -9.55 19.05
CA ALA A 150 3.19 -8.73 19.04
C ALA A 150 4.28 -9.30 18.11
N ARG A 151 4.41 -10.64 18.05
CA ARG A 151 5.32 -11.32 17.11
C ARG A 151 4.87 -11.16 15.66
N ALA A 152 3.57 -11.32 15.39
CA ALA A 152 3.01 -11.12 14.06
C ALA A 152 3.20 -9.67 13.57
N ASP A 153 2.96 -8.69 14.44
CA ASP A 153 3.16 -7.27 14.12
C ASP A 153 4.63 -6.93 13.88
N ALA A 154 5.56 -7.55 14.63
CA ALA A 154 6.99 -7.39 14.42
C ALA A 154 7.43 -7.98 13.07
N ALA A 155 7.02 -9.22 12.76
CA ALA A 155 7.29 -9.85 11.47
C ALA A 155 6.72 -9.04 10.30
N ALA A 156 5.51 -8.48 10.45
CA ALA A 156 4.89 -7.64 9.43
C ALA A 156 5.64 -6.32 9.23
N ARG A 157 6.26 -5.74 10.27
CA ARG A 157 7.13 -4.55 10.14
C ARG A 157 8.40 -4.89 9.36
N GLU A 158 9.08 -5.95 9.76
CA GLU A 158 10.30 -6.43 9.07
C GLU A 158 10.04 -6.73 7.60
N GLU A 159 8.92 -7.40 7.28
CA GLU A 159 8.55 -7.69 5.89
C GLU A 159 8.24 -6.42 5.07
N ARG A 160 7.64 -5.40 5.70
CA ARG A 160 7.41 -4.09 5.04
C ARG A 160 8.73 -3.35 4.79
N GLU A 161 9.64 -3.34 5.76
CA GLU A 161 10.97 -2.73 5.63
C GLU A 161 11.79 -3.43 4.53
N ALA A 162 11.82 -4.76 4.53
CA ALA A 162 12.51 -5.54 3.49
C ALA A 162 11.92 -5.31 2.09
N ARG A 163 10.58 -5.14 1.98
CA ARG A 163 9.94 -4.78 0.70
C ARG A 163 10.34 -3.37 0.25
N ALA A 164 10.35 -2.39 1.16
CA ALA A 164 10.75 -1.02 0.85
C ALA A 164 12.22 -0.95 0.42
N GLU A 165 13.10 -1.71 1.06
CA GLU A 165 14.52 -1.79 0.69
C GLU A 165 14.71 -2.38 -0.72
N ARG A 166 14.05 -3.49 -1.05
CA ARG A 166 14.10 -4.08 -2.40
C ARG A 166 13.57 -3.11 -3.46
N GLN A 167 12.50 -2.37 -3.16
CA GLN A 167 11.98 -1.35 -4.08
C GLN A 167 12.98 -0.20 -4.27
N ALA A 168 13.63 0.26 -3.19
CA ALA A 168 14.63 1.31 -3.25
C ALA A 168 15.91 0.87 -3.98
N GLU A 169 16.29 -0.41 -3.90
CA GLU A 169 17.40 -0.97 -4.67
C GLU A 169 17.06 -1.03 -6.17
N HIS A 170 15.89 -1.59 -6.51
CA HIS A 170 15.41 -1.66 -7.88
C HIS A 170 15.27 -0.28 -8.53
N GLN A 171 14.80 0.72 -7.77
CA GLN A 171 14.75 2.09 -8.26
C GLN A 171 16.15 2.64 -8.54
N ARG A 172 17.11 2.42 -7.64
CA ARG A 172 18.50 2.85 -7.85
C ARG A 172 19.15 2.18 -9.06
N GLU A 173 18.81 0.93 -9.35
CA GLU A 173 19.29 0.25 -10.56
C GLU A 173 18.71 0.91 -11.83
N ARG A 174 17.40 1.17 -11.85
CA ARG A 174 16.76 1.91 -12.96
C ARG A 174 17.37 3.29 -13.16
N ASP A 175 17.57 4.03 -12.08
CA ASP A 175 18.18 5.37 -12.14
C ASP A 175 19.59 5.28 -12.75
N ARG A 176 20.40 4.27 -12.40
CA ARG A 176 21.72 4.04 -13.02
C ARG A 176 21.63 3.67 -14.51
N GLU A 177 20.66 2.83 -14.89
CA GLU A 177 20.44 2.47 -16.30
C GLU A 177 20.03 3.68 -17.14
N ASP A 178 19.13 4.51 -16.60
CA ASP A 178 18.66 5.73 -17.24
C ASP A 178 19.79 6.77 -17.34
N GLU A 179 20.59 6.94 -16.29
CA GLU A 179 21.79 7.79 -16.30
C GLU A 179 22.82 7.31 -17.33
N ALA A 180 23.06 5.99 -17.41
CA ALA A 180 23.98 5.39 -18.38
C ALA A 180 23.48 5.58 -19.82
N ARG A 181 22.18 5.42 -20.06
CA ARG A 181 21.56 5.68 -21.37
C ARG A 181 21.70 7.14 -21.74
N ALA A 182 21.36 8.06 -20.84
CA ALA A 182 21.52 9.50 -21.07
C ALA A 182 23.00 9.88 -21.31
N ALA A 183 23.95 9.23 -20.65
CA ALA A 183 25.37 9.44 -20.89
C ALA A 183 25.80 8.93 -22.28
N GLN A 184 25.32 7.78 -22.73
CA GLN A 184 25.57 7.26 -24.08
C GLN A 184 24.99 8.17 -25.16
N GLU A 185 23.76 8.66 -24.95
CA GLU A 185 23.11 9.61 -25.86
C GLU A 185 23.90 10.92 -25.97
N ARG A 186 24.32 11.49 -24.83
CA ARG A 186 25.19 12.69 -24.81
C ARG A 186 26.52 12.45 -25.52
N ALA A 187 27.14 11.29 -25.33
CA ALA A 187 28.39 10.96 -26.03
C ALA A 187 28.20 10.84 -27.55
N ALA A 188 27.10 10.23 -28.00
CA ALA A 188 26.75 10.14 -29.41
C ALA A 188 26.48 11.52 -30.04
N TRP A 189 25.89 12.46 -29.28
CA TRP A 189 25.71 13.84 -29.72
C TRP A 189 27.03 14.57 -29.92
N LEU A 190 27.95 14.48 -28.94
CA LEU A 190 29.21 15.23 -28.92
C LEU A 190 30.16 14.88 -30.08
N VAL A 191 29.98 13.73 -30.73
CA VAL A 191 30.82 13.31 -31.88
C VAL A 191 30.27 13.79 -33.23
N LEU A 192 29.08 14.39 -33.29
CA LEU A 192 28.49 14.86 -34.54
C LEU A 192 29.16 16.14 -35.06
N ASP A 193 29.57 16.16 -36.33
CA ASP A 193 30.07 17.37 -37.01
C ASP A 193 28.90 18.23 -37.56
N LEU A 194 28.15 18.86 -36.65
CA LEU A 194 27.02 19.73 -36.98
C LEU A 194 27.42 20.82 -37.97
N ARG A 195 28.58 21.43 -37.74
CA ARG A 195 29.10 22.52 -38.57
C ARG A 195 29.49 22.02 -39.97
N GLY A 196 30.10 20.84 -40.08
CA GLY A 196 30.43 20.23 -41.36
C GLY A 196 29.21 19.94 -42.22
N CYS A 197 28.13 19.44 -41.61
CA CYS A 197 26.87 19.32 -42.32
C CYS A 197 26.28 20.69 -42.65
N ALA A 198 26.05 21.55 -41.65
CA ALA A 198 25.28 22.79 -41.79
C ALA A 198 25.98 23.87 -42.63
N GLU A 199 27.31 24.00 -42.57
CA GLU A 199 28.06 25.03 -43.29
C GLU A 199 28.68 24.52 -44.59
N ARG A 200 29.25 23.32 -44.57
CA ARG A 200 29.99 22.76 -45.72
C ARG A 200 29.15 21.82 -46.59
N GLY A 201 27.99 21.37 -46.11
CA GLY A 201 27.20 20.36 -46.81
C GLY A 201 27.93 19.02 -46.92
N ALA A 202 28.75 18.66 -45.94
CA ALA A 202 29.47 17.38 -45.95
C ALA A 202 28.48 16.21 -45.81
N ALA A 203 28.34 15.41 -46.88
CA ALA A 203 27.33 14.35 -46.96
C ALA A 203 27.43 13.31 -45.83
N GLU A 204 28.66 12.91 -45.47
CA GLU A 204 28.90 11.96 -44.37
C GLU A 204 28.47 12.51 -43.01
N ALA A 205 28.78 13.77 -42.71
CA ALA A 205 28.36 14.44 -41.48
C ALA A 205 26.82 14.54 -41.42
N CYS A 206 26.16 14.90 -42.53
CA CYS A 206 24.71 14.93 -42.58
C CYS A 206 24.07 13.53 -42.39
N ALA A 207 24.67 12.48 -42.97
CA ALA A 207 24.19 11.11 -42.76
C ALA A 207 24.36 10.63 -41.31
N GLN A 208 25.43 11.07 -40.61
CA GLN A 208 25.60 10.79 -39.18
C GLN A 208 24.51 11.46 -38.34
N ILE A 209 24.18 12.73 -38.64
CA ILE A 209 23.11 13.48 -37.96
C ILE A 209 21.74 12.82 -38.19
N GLU A 210 21.46 12.37 -39.43
CA GLU A 210 20.21 11.67 -39.76
C GLU A 210 20.06 10.35 -38.99
N ARG A 211 21.15 9.56 -38.87
CA ARG A 211 21.16 8.36 -38.03
C ARG A 211 20.91 8.70 -36.57
N PHE A 212 21.55 9.73 -36.04
CA PHE A 212 21.34 10.17 -34.65
C PHE A 212 19.87 10.51 -34.38
N ILE A 213 19.22 11.31 -35.23
CA ILE A 213 17.80 11.68 -35.09
C ILE A 213 16.91 10.43 -35.08
N THR A 214 17.22 9.44 -35.90
CA THR A 214 16.44 8.21 -36.03
C THR A 214 16.64 7.28 -34.82
N THR A 215 17.87 7.16 -34.33
CA THR A 215 18.21 6.27 -33.20
C THR A 215 17.85 6.88 -31.84
N HIS A 216 17.87 8.20 -31.71
CA HIS A 216 17.64 8.93 -30.46
C HIS A 216 16.52 9.97 -30.57
N PRO A 217 15.28 9.57 -30.94
CA PRO A 217 14.19 10.52 -31.23
C PRO A 217 13.72 11.33 -29.99
N GLN A 218 14.07 10.87 -28.79
CA GLN A 218 13.73 11.54 -27.53
C GLN A 218 14.87 12.41 -26.99
N SER A 219 16.03 12.44 -27.65
CA SER A 219 17.14 13.28 -27.19
C SER A 219 16.74 14.76 -27.25
N PRO A 220 17.12 15.57 -26.23
CA PRO A 220 16.87 17.01 -26.25
C PRO A 220 17.57 17.73 -27.42
N ASP A 221 18.57 17.09 -28.03
CA ASP A 221 19.38 17.66 -29.10
C ASP A 221 18.79 17.43 -30.52
N VAL A 222 17.71 16.63 -30.63
CA VAL A 222 17.10 16.27 -31.93
C VAL A 222 16.68 17.49 -32.74
N GLU A 223 16.14 18.52 -32.10
CA GLU A 223 15.73 19.73 -32.83
C GLU A 223 16.91 20.48 -33.44
N GLU A 224 18.05 20.55 -32.73
CA GLU A 224 19.27 21.18 -33.24
C GLU A 224 19.92 20.35 -34.34
N ALA A 225 19.94 19.03 -34.17
CA ALA A 225 20.35 18.06 -35.18
C ALA A 225 19.54 18.26 -36.47
N ALA A 226 18.21 18.34 -36.36
CA ALA A 226 17.30 18.48 -37.49
C ALA A 226 17.51 19.80 -38.24
N ARG A 227 17.69 20.93 -37.51
CA ARG A 227 18.01 22.23 -38.13
C ARG A 227 19.33 22.17 -38.90
N SER A 228 20.37 21.55 -38.32
CA SER A 228 21.67 21.40 -38.97
C SER A 228 21.59 20.52 -40.22
N LEU A 229 20.83 19.43 -40.15
CA LEU A 229 20.59 18.52 -41.28
C LEU A 229 19.85 19.22 -42.42
N GLN A 230 18.80 19.98 -42.11
CA GLN A 230 18.05 20.75 -43.11
C GLN A 230 18.95 21.75 -43.83
N ALA A 231 19.72 22.55 -43.09
CA ALA A 231 20.67 23.51 -43.66
C ALA A 231 21.71 22.83 -44.57
N GLY A 232 22.25 21.68 -44.14
CA GLY A 232 23.20 20.91 -44.94
C GLY A 232 22.60 20.37 -46.24
N ARG A 233 21.39 19.82 -46.19
CA ARG A 233 20.66 19.31 -47.38
C ARG A 233 20.41 20.42 -48.40
N GLU A 234 20.01 21.62 -47.94
CA GLU A 234 19.82 22.78 -48.82
C GLU A 234 21.11 23.20 -49.52
N ARG A 235 22.27 23.11 -48.83
CA ARG A 235 23.58 23.41 -49.43
C ARG A 235 24.00 22.38 -50.45
N ILE A 236 23.86 21.09 -50.15
CA ILE A 236 24.16 19.99 -51.09
C ILE A 236 23.32 20.18 -52.37
N ALA A 237 22.03 20.44 -52.21
CA ALA A 237 21.13 20.70 -53.34
C ALA A 237 21.56 21.93 -54.16
N ARG A 238 22.04 23.00 -53.51
CA ARG A 238 22.54 24.21 -54.19
C ARG A 238 23.86 23.97 -54.91
N ALA A 239 24.78 23.23 -54.30
CA ALA A 239 26.05 22.85 -54.93
C ALA A 239 25.82 21.99 -56.17
N ALA A 240 24.93 20.99 -56.09
CA ALA A 240 24.57 20.13 -57.22
C ALA A 240 24.03 20.94 -58.42
N ARG A 241 23.16 21.94 -58.17
CA ARG A 241 22.68 22.88 -59.19
C ARG A 241 23.81 23.69 -59.83
N ASN A 242 24.78 24.14 -59.04
CA ASN A 242 25.88 24.97 -59.52
C ASN A 242 26.92 24.19 -60.32
N THR A 243 27.15 22.92 -60.00
CA THR A 243 28.11 22.07 -60.73
C THR A 243 27.61 21.60 -62.10
N GLY A 244 26.38 21.95 -62.49
CA GLY A 244 25.78 21.46 -63.74
C GLY A 244 25.66 19.94 -63.79
N ALA A 245 25.80 19.28 -62.64
CA ALA A 245 25.57 17.85 -62.53
C ALA A 245 24.12 17.61 -62.95
N PRO A 246 23.87 16.72 -63.93
CA PRO A 246 22.52 16.45 -64.38
C PRO A 246 21.71 16.10 -63.14
N SER A 247 20.67 16.91 -62.87
CA SER A 247 19.69 16.63 -61.84
C SER A 247 19.35 15.14 -61.99
N PRO A 248 19.49 14.29 -60.94
CA PRO A 248 19.10 12.90 -61.04
C PRO A 248 17.70 12.92 -61.61
N ALA A 249 17.57 12.45 -62.85
CA ALA A 249 16.36 12.59 -63.61
C ALA A 249 15.26 12.07 -62.71
N ALA A 250 14.25 12.92 -62.45
CA ALA A 250 13.06 12.50 -61.73
C ALA A 250 12.69 11.15 -62.34
N PRO A 251 12.60 10.07 -61.53
CA PRO A 251 12.34 8.74 -62.07
C PRO A 251 11.15 8.88 -63.01
N GLU A 252 11.38 8.60 -64.30
CA GLU A 252 10.31 8.64 -65.28
C GLU A 252 9.15 7.83 -64.70
N PRO A 253 7.90 8.33 -64.76
CA PRO A 253 6.74 7.64 -64.21
C PRO A 253 6.54 6.35 -64.99
N THR A 254 7.31 5.34 -64.61
CA THR A 254 7.28 4.00 -65.18
C THR A 254 6.08 3.34 -64.54
N GLY A 255 4.95 3.46 -65.22
CA GLY A 255 3.74 2.68 -65.04
C GLY A 255 3.24 2.60 -63.59
N SER A 256 2.25 3.42 -63.26
CA SER A 256 1.36 3.17 -62.12
C SER A 256 1.01 1.68 -62.03
N PRO A 257 1.46 0.94 -60.99
CA PRO A 257 0.78 -0.28 -60.62
C PRO A 257 -0.63 0.16 -60.23
N ARG A 258 -1.64 -0.31 -60.98
CA ARG A 258 -3.05 -0.19 -60.63
C ARG A 258 -3.21 -0.35 -59.11
N GLN A 259 -3.57 0.72 -58.41
CA GLN A 259 -4.06 0.59 -57.04
C GLN A 259 -5.34 -0.25 -57.11
N PRO A 260 -5.42 -1.40 -56.40
CA PRO A 260 -6.67 -2.10 -56.20
C PRO A 260 -7.60 -1.18 -55.42
N LEU A 261 -8.86 -1.11 -55.84
CA LEU A 261 -9.91 -0.34 -55.16
C LEU A 261 -9.95 -0.70 -53.65
N PRO A 262 -10.11 0.29 -52.76
CA PRO A 262 -10.39 0.04 -51.34
C PRO A 262 -11.84 -0.42 -51.23
N GLY A 263 -12.09 -1.72 -51.25
CA GLY A 263 -13.47 -2.19 -51.27
C GLY A 263 -13.63 -3.69 -51.36
N SER A 264 -13.06 -4.44 -50.42
CA SER A 264 -13.55 -5.77 -50.06
C SER A 264 -13.06 -6.07 -48.65
N PRO A 265 -13.93 -6.23 -47.63
CA PRO A 265 -13.50 -6.80 -46.36
C PRO A 265 -12.95 -8.19 -46.66
N GLN A 266 -11.62 -8.33 -46.60
CA GLN A 266 -10.99 -9.65 -46.63
C GLN A 266 -11.55 -10.41 -45.44
N ARG A 267 -12.33 -11.46 -45.72
CA ARG A 267 -12.71 -12.45 -44.73
C ARG A 267 -11.40 -12.89 -44.06
N PRO A 268 -11.23 -12.70 -42.74
CA PRO A 268 -10.03 -13.14 -42.05
C PRO A 268 -9.79 -14.61 -42.39
N ALA A 269 -8.53 -14.96 -42.67
CA ALA A 269 -8.17 -16.36 -42.88
C ALA A 269 -8.70 -17.18 -41.69
N PRO A 270 -9.28 -18.37 -41.93
CA PRO A 270 -9.76 -19.21 -40.84
C PRO A 270 -8.61 -19.41 -39.85
N PRO A 271 -8.87 -19.23 -38.54
CA PRO A 271 -7.82 -19.34 -37.56
C PRO A 271 -7.19 -20.74 -37.61
N PRO A 272 -5.90 -20.87 -37.29
CA PRO A 272 -5.24 -22.17 -37.25
C PRO A 272 -6.01 -23.11 -36.33
N SER A 273 -6.13 -24.38 -36.74
CA SER A 273 -6.85 -25.38 -35.97
C SER A 273 -6.34 -25.42 -34.52
N GLY A 274 -7.26 -25.25 -33.57
CA GLY A 274 -6.94 -25.29 -32.14
C GLY A 274 -6.75 -23.94 -31.47
N THR A 275 -7.36 -22.85 -31.94
CA THR A 275 -7.52 -21.61 -31.16
C THR A 275 -8.98 -21.38 -30.79
N VAL A 276 -9.23 -20.87 -29.57
CA VAL A 276 -10.59 -20.60 -29.08
C VAL A 276 -11.10 -19.25 -29.59
N CYS A 277 -12.24 -19.28 -30.27
CA CYS A 277 -12.99 -18.09 -30.65
C CYS A 277 -13.85 -17.55 -29.50
N CYS A 278 -13.84 -16.23 -29.33
CA CYS A 278 -14.74 -15.52 -28.46
C CYS A 278 -15.97 -15.00 -29.21
N CYS A 279 -17.07 -14.76 -28.50
CA CYS A 279 -18.34 -14.37 -29.11
C CYS A 279 -18.33 -13.00 -29.80
N ASP A 280 -17.34 -12.15 -29.51
CA ASP A 280 -17.12 -10.87 -30.19
C ASP A 280 -16.30 -11.00 -31.49
N GLY A 281 -15.99 -12.23 -31.91
CA GLY A 281 -15.21 -12.52 -33.12
C GLY A 281 -13.70 -12.43 -32.93
N THR A 282 -13.22 -12.14 -31.71
CA THR A 282 -11.79 -12.20 -31.40
C THR A 282 -11.35 -13.64 -31.15
N VAL A 283 -10.07 -13.93 -31.40
CA VAL A 283 -9.47 -15.24 -31.15
C VAL A 283 -8.50 -15.10 -29.98
N SER A 284 -8.61 -15.97 -28.98
CA SER A 284 -7.69 -15.97 -27.84
C SER A 284 -6.37 -16.64 -28.24
N PRO A 285 -5.25 -15.90 -28.37
CA PRO A 285 -3.99 -16.47 -28.87
C PRO A 285 -3.35 -17.43 -27.86
N THR A 286 -3.75 -17.35 -26.59
CA THR A 286 -3.20 -18.13 -25.48
C THR A 286 -4.01 -19.39 -25.18
N CYS A 287 -5.21 -19.53 -25.71
CA CYS A 287 -6.10 -20.63 -25.39
C CYS A 287 -6.32 -21.54 -26.59
N THR A 288 -5.82 -22.77 -26.47
CA THR A 288 -5.97 -23.80 -27.50
C THR A 288 -7.13 -24.77 -27.26
N THR A 289 -7.72 -24.71 -26.06
CA THR A 289 -8.86 -25.54 -25.63
C THR A 289 -9.82 -24.68 -24.81
N VAL A 290 -11.13 -24.98 -24.87
CA VAL A 290 -12.16 -24.26 -24.13
C VAL A 290 -11.94 -24.43 -22.62
N LYS A 291 -11.39 -23.41 -21.95
CA LYS A 291 -11.20 -23.35 -20.50
C LYS A 291 -11.88 -22.10 -19.93
N ARG A 292 -12.30 -22.17 -18.66
CA ARG A 292 -12.83 -20.99 -17.95
C ARG A 292 -11.77 -19.88 -17.97
N GLY A 293 -12.16 -18.69 -18.44
CA GLY A 293 -11.29 -17.50 -18.47
C GLY A 293 -10.88 -17.02 -19.86
N CYS A 294 -10.81 -17.91 -20.87
CA CYS A 294 -10.24 -17.60 -22.20
C CYS A 294 -10.93 -16.47 -22.97
N CYS A 295 -12.24 -16.29 -22.76
CA CYS A 295 -13.05 -15.24 -23.36
C CYS A 295 -13.85 -14.46 -22.30
N SER A 296 -13.34 -14.40 -21.07
CA SER A 296 -14.03 -13.76 -19.93
C SER A 296 -14.32 -12.27 -20.17
N HIS A 297 -13.46 -11.59 -20.92
CA HIS A 297 -13.61 -10.17 -21.29
C HIS A 297 -14.33 -9.98 -22.63
N HIS A 298 -14.65 -11.08 -23.32
CA HIS A 298 -15.15 -11.10 -24.70
C HIS A 298 -16.53 -11.79 -24.81
N GLY A 299 -17.29 -11.84 -23.71
CA GLY A 299 -18.65 -12.37 -23.68
C GLY A 299 -18.78 -13.89 -23.68
N GLY A 300 -17.68 -14.63 -23.52
CA GLY A 300 -17.67 -16.09 -23.50
C GLY A 300 -17.22 -16.73 -24.81
N VAL A 301 -17.24 -18.06 -24.84
CA VAL A 301 -16.79 -18.87 -25.98
C VAL A 301 -17.99 -19.19 -26.87
N CYS A 302 -17.89 -18.90 -28.16
CA CYS A 302 -18.89 -19.22 -29.16
C CYS A 302 -18.34 -20.23 -30.18
N ALA A 303 -19.23 -21.00 -30.82
CA ALA A 303 -18.87 -21.81 -31.97
C ALA A 303 -18.63 -20.88 -33.17
N CYS A 304 -17.38 -20.74 -33.60
CA CYS A 304 -17.07 -20.10 -34.88
C CYS A 304 -17.37 -21.09 -36.00
N GLU A 305 -18.31 -20.74 -36.88
CA GLU A 305 -18.54 -21.40 -38.18
C GLU A 305 -17.82 -20.67 -39.32
#